data_AF-A0A1V5GTI2-F1
#
_entry.id   AF-A0A1V5GTI2-F1
#
_cell.length_a   1.000
_cell.length_b   1.000
_cell.length_c   1.000
_cell.angle_alpha   90.00
_cell.angle_beta   90.00
_cell.angle_gamma   90.00
#
_symmetry.space_group_name_H-M   'P 1'
#
loop_
_entity.id
_entity.type
_entity.pdbx_description
1 polymer ?
#
loop_
_entity_poly.entity_id
_entity_poly.type
_entity_poly.pdbx_seq_one_letter_code
_entity_poly.pdbx_strand_id
1 'polypeptide(L)'
;MKSIAQMAMPMFLFAMLAGCAALNRDNTPLLNAVEDHMPPSGLARAAAYPLMFPVGLAAIALDAAVVRPAMVADDALEDALEVWDDIDLDERYVTECALMPLRAAITPIVFAGSFAARSIFDIPENAEDEKRKSQARLEGVEALLDEAAALFGRGELDAAAESLAEARRKMEWGDPAELAARHHALTLKIARQKGDWESLNFWPTNSEKQSKSAAAPVRAVLREMRESDSAFERWKAFDLASGDLHYAADGTVPHILAQALDDPDAGVRLLALQKWLNRQGHSVAPQEAEAVRRAAESDESEINRAIAQQLLKLLVQP
;
A
#
# COMPACT_ATOMS: atom_id res chain seq x y z
N MET A 1 -13.09 17.23 -48.37
CA MET A 1 -12.30 16.58 -47.29
C MET A 1 -12.11 17.43 -46.04
N LYS A 2 -11.92 18.78 -46.12
CA LYS A 2 -11.77 19.64 -44.92
C LYS A 2 -12.97 19.62 -43.95
N SER A 3 -14.20 19.40 -44.44
CA SER A 3 -15.42 19.41 -43.60
C SER A 3 -15.59 18.19 -42.68
N ILE A 4 -15.02 17.03 -43.01
CA ILE A 4 -15.16 15.82 -42.19
C ILE A 4 -14.21 15.88 -41.00
N ALA A 5 -12.96 16.29 -41.23
CA ALA A 5 -11.97 16.47 -40.16
C ALA A 5 -12.41 17.56 -39.15
N GLN A 6 -13.06 18.63 -39.62
CA GLN A 6 -13.57 19.69 -38.74
C GLN A 6 -14.79 19.29 -37.90
N MET A 7 -15.58 18.30 -38.34
CA MET A 7 -16.68 17.74 -37.53
C MET A 7 -16.20 16.62 -36.59
N ALA A 8 -15.19 15.84 -36.99
CA ALA A 8 -14.65 14.76 -36.18
C ALA A 8 -13.94 15.26 -34.92
N MET A 9 -13.20 16.38 -35.01
CA MET A 9 -12.45 16.93 -33.88
C MET A 9 -13.32 17.35 -32.68
N PRO A 10 -14.41 18.16 -32.84
CA PRO A 10 -15.29 18.49 -31.73
C PRO A 10 -16.07 17.27 -31.24
N MET A 11 -16.47 16.35 -32.13
CA MET A 11 -17.19 15.13 -31.72
C MET A 11 -16.31 14.19 -30.89
N PHE A 12 -15.03 14.07 -31.25
CA PHE A 12 -14.01 13.36 -30.46
C PHE A 12 -13.76 14.04 -29.12
N LEU A 13 -13.67 15.37 -29.08
CA LEU A 13 -13.51 16.13 -27.84
C LEU A 13 -14.73 15.96 -26.91
N PHE A 14 -15.95 15.99 -27.46
CA PHE A 14 -17.17 15.73 -26.70
C PHE A 14 -17.27 14.28 -26.23
N ALA A 15 -16.83 13.30 -27.03
CA ALA A 15 -16.76 11.91 -26.61
C ALA A 15 -15.75 11.70 -25.47
N MET A 16 -14.60 12.39 -25.51
CA MET A 16 -13.60 12.36 -24.43
C MET A 16 -14.13 12.98 -23.13
N LEU A 17 -14.90 14.07 -23.22
CA LEU A 17 -15.51 14.73 -22.06
C LEU A 17 -16.74 13.99 -21.50
N ALA A 18 -17.48 13.28 -22.37
CA ALA A 18 -18.64 12.47 -21.99
C ALA A 18 -18.25 11.04 -21.56
N GLY A 19 -17.04 10.61 -21.86
CA GLY A 19 -16.48 9.36 -21.38
C GLY A 19 -16.34 9.42 -19.86
N CYS A 20 -16.92 8.44 -19.17
CA CYS A 20 -16.83 8.31 -17.69
C CYS A 20 -15.38 8.25 -17.17
N ALA A 21 -14.41 8.04 -18.06
CA ALA A 21 -13.04 7.82 -17.68
C ALA A 21 -12.26 9.07 -17.29
N ALA A 22 -12.55 10.23 -17.88
CA ALA A 22 -11.94 11.49 -17.47
C ALA A 22 -12.41 11.92 -16.05
N LEU A 23 -13.43 11.26 -15.52
CA LEU A 23 -13.94 11.46 -14.16
C LEU A 23 -13.40 10.43 -13.17
N ASN A 24 -12.72 9.39 -13.63
CA ASN A 24 -12.06 8.44 -12.72
C ASN A 24 -10.74 9.04 -12.25
N ARG A 25 -10.57 9.12 -10.93
CA ARG A 25 -9.36 9.62 -10.27
C ARG A 25 -8.13 8.83 -10.72
N ASP A 26 -8.26 7.51 -10.90
CA ASP A 26 -7.14 6.64 -11.25
C ASP A 26 -6.63 6.91 -12.69
N ASN A 27 -7.47 7.50 -13.54
CA ASN A 27 -7.15 7.85 -14.93
C ASN A 27 -6.67 9.30 -15.12
N THR A 28 -6.49 10.07 -14.04
CA THR A 28 -6.11 11.49 -14.10
C THR A 28 -4.90 11.82 -13.21
N PRO A 29 -3.73 11.20 -13.47
CA PRO A 29 -2.55 11.36 -12.61
C PRO A 29 -2.02 12.79 -12.57
N LEU A 30 -2.11 13.56 -13.67
CA LEU A 30 -1.67 14.96 -13.64
C LEU A 30 -2.65 15.82 -12.83
N LEU A 31 -3.96 15.60 -12.95
CA LEU A 31 -4.93 16.29 -12.10
C LEU A 31 -4.71 15.94 -10.63
N ASN A 32 -4.47 14.66 -10.30
CA ASN A 32 -4.15 14.23 -8.93
C ASN A 32 -2.92 14.97 -8.40
N ALA A 33 -1.87 15.09 -9.20
CA ALA A 33 -0.68 15.84 -8.82
C ALA A 33 -1.00 17.32 -8.55
N VAL A 34 -1.90 17.95 -9.32
CA VAL A 34 -2.34 19.33 -9.07
C VAL A 34 -3.13 19.43 -7.77
N GLU A 35 -4.02 18.46 -7.50
CA GLU A 35 -4.81 18.40 -6.25
C GLU A 35 -3.93 18.19 -5.01
N ASP A 36 -2.92 17.33 -5.10
CA ASP A 36 -2.00 17.01 -4.00
C ASP A 36 -1.15 18.22 -3.58
N HIS A 37 -0.91 19.16 -4.50
CA HIS A 37 -0.21 20.41 -4.22
C HIS A 37 -1.14 21.56 -3.82
N MET A 38 -2.46 21.32 -3.75
CA MET A 38 -3.42 22.35 -3.34
C MET A 38 -3.39 22.52 -1.81
N PRO A 39 -3.44 23.77 -1.29
CA PRO A 39 -3.52 24.00 0.15
C PRO A 39 -4.75 23.30 0.77
N PRO A 40 -4.62 22.68 1.96
CA PRO A 40 -5.64 21.79 2.51
C PRO A 40 -7.00 22.49 2.75
N SER A 41 -7.01 23.77 3.15
CA SER A 41 -8.25 24.57 3.23
C SER A 41 -7.98 26.07 3.47
N GLY A 42 -9.06 26.87 3.51
CA GLY A 42 -9.04 28.26 3.97
C GLY A 42 -8.64 29.30 2.92
N LEU A 43 -8.18 30.46 3.39
CA LEU A 43 -7.91 31.63 2.56
C LEU A 43 -6.74 31.40 1.58
N ALA A 44 -5.78 30.56 1.96
CA ALA A 44 -4.68 30.13 1.09
C ALA A 44 -5.19 29.34 -0.13
N ARG A 45 -6.17 28.44 0.07
CA ARG A 45 -6.80 27.69 -1.02
C ARG A 45 -7.59 28.61 -1.95
N ALA A 46 -8.34 29.57 -1.40
CA ALA A 46 -9.06 30.57 -2.18
C ALA A 46 -8.12 31.46 -3.00
N ALA A 47 -6.98 31.87 -2.41
CA ALA A 47 -5.97 32.66 -3.10
C ALA A 47 -5.24 31.89 -4.20
N ALA A 48 -5.07 30.57 -4.04
CA ALA A 48 -4.46 29.71 -5.06
C ALA A 48 -5.41 29.42 -6.24
N TYR A 49 -6.73 29.53 -6.06
CA TYR A 49 -7.72 29.12 -7.04
C TYR A 49 -7.57 29.75 -8.43
N PRO A 50 -7.32 31.07 -8.59
CA PRO A 50 -7.16 31.69 -9.91
C PRO A 50 -6.01 31.12 -10.74
N LEU A 51 -4.99 30.55 -10.08
CA LEU A 51 -3.84 29.90 -10.74
C LEU A 51 -4.06 28.39 -10.86
N MET A 52 -4.52 27.72 -9.81
CA MET A 52 -4.66 26.27 -9.78
C MET A 52 -5.79 25.79 -10.68
N PHE A 53 -6.86 26.57 -10.85
CA PHE A 53 -7.97 26.22 -11.73
C PHE A 53 -7.55 26.05 -13.20
N PRO A 54 -6.89 27.03 -13.87
CA PRO A 54 -6.44 26.83 -15.25
C PRO A 54 -5.38 25.73 -15.38
N VAL A 55 -4.52 25.55 -14.37
CA VAL A 55 -3.54 24.45 -14.34
C VAL A 55 -4.25 23.09 -14.27
N GLY A 56 -5.27 22.95 -13.42
CA GLY A 56 -6.09 21.74 -13.35
C GLY A 56 -6.83 21.44 -14.65
N LEU A 57 -7.36 22.45 -15.33
CA LEU A 57 -7.97 22.27 -16.66
C LEU A 57 -6.95 21.80 -17.72
N ALA A 58 -5.74 22.36 -17.70
CA ALA A 58 -4.67 21.92 -18.59
C ALA A 58 -4.23 20.48 -18.26
N ALA A 59 -4.17 20.11 -16.98
CA ALA A 59 -3.86 18.76 -16.55
C ALA A 59 -4.90 17.75 -17.04
N ILE A 60 -6.20 18.05 -16.88
CA ILE A 60 -7.29 17.21 -17.43
C ILE A 60 -7.16 17.03 -18.94
N ALA A 61 -6.86 18.12 -19.67
CA ALA A 61 -6.69 18.04 -21.12
C ALA A 61 -5.50 17.17 -21.52
N LEU A 62 -4.38 17.26 -20.78
CA LEU A 62 -3.19 16.44 -21.01
C LEU A 62 -3.41 14.98 -20.62
N ASP A 63 -4.09 14.73 -19.51
CA ASP A 63 -4.46 13.39 -19.09
C ASP A 63 -5.31 12.71 -20.16
N ALA A 64 -6.36 13.39 -20.65
CA ALA A 64 -7.24 12.85 -21.68
C ALA A 64 -6.58 12.68 -23.06
N ALA A 65 -5.72 13.62 -23.47
CA ALA A 65 -5.16 13.63 -24.82
C ALA A 65 -3.84 12.85 -24.97
N VAL A 66 -3.06 12.71 -23.89
CA VAL A 66 -1.69 12.17 -23.95
C VAL A 66 -1.49 11.05 -22.96
N VAL A 67 -1.70 11.31 -21.66
CA VAL A 67 -1.29 10.35 -20.62
C VAL A 67 -2.14 9.09 -20.70
N ARG A 68 -3.46 9.23 -20.78
CA ARG A 68 -4.36 8.10 -20.82
C ARG A 68 -4.21 7.25 -22.09
N PRO A 69 -4.20 7.82 -23.31
CA PRO A 69 -3.87 7.05 -24.50
C PRO A 69 -2.53 6.32 -24.37
N ALA A 70 -1.52 6.92 -23.74
CA ALA A 70 -0.23 6.25 -23.51
C ALA A 70 -0.35 5.07 -22.52
N MET A 71 -1.12 5.22 -21.44
CA MET A 71 -1.32 4.17 -20.43
C MET A 71 -2.06 2.95 -20.99
N VAL A 72 -3.05 3.15 -21.86
CA VAL A 72 -3.87 2.06 -22.42
C VAL A 72 -3.30 1.46 -23.71
N ALA A 73 -2.15 1.96 -24.18
CA ALA A 73 -1.54 1.50 -25.43
C ALA A 73 -1.05 0.06 -25.33
N ASP A 74 -0.45 -0.31 -24.20
CA ASP A 74 0.07 -1.65 -23.96
C ASP A 74 -1.08 -2.66 -23.87
N ASP A 75 -2.16 -2.34 -23.15
CA ASP A 75 -3.34 -3.21 -23.10
C ASP A 75 -4.00 -3.40 -24.48
N ALA A 76 -4.11 -2.31 -25.27
CA ALA A 76 -4.68 -2.40 -26.61
C ALA A 76 -3.80 -3.24 -27.55
N LEU A 77 -2.49 -3.28 -27.30
CA LEU A 77 -1.55 -4.15 -27.99
C LEU A 77 -1.74 -5.60 -27.55
N GLU A 78 -1.88 -5.88 -26.25
CA GLU A 78 -2.21 -7.22 -25.72
C GLU A 78 -3.50 -7.75 -26.39
N ASP A 79 -4.57 -6.96 -26.40
CA ASP A 79 -5.85 -7.32 -27.05
C ASP A 79 -5.68 -7.62 -28.57
N ALA A 80 -4.78 -6.89 -29.24
CA ALA A 80 -4.50 -7.11 -30.66
C ALA A 80 -3.67 -8.37 -30.92
N LEU A 81 -2.85 -8.76 -29.94
CA LEU A 81 -2.04 -9.98 -29.98
C LEU A 81 -2.88 -11.24 -29.71
N GLU A 82 -4.01 -11.15 -29.01
CA GLU A 82 -4.94 -12.28 -28.83
C GLU A 82 -5.41 -12.89 -30.18
N VAL A 83 -5.41 -12.10 -31.25
CA VAL A 83 -5.69 -12.60 -32.62
C VAL A 83 -4.74 -13.73 -33.04
N TRP A 84 -3.56 -13.77 -32.42
CA TRP A 84 -2.49 -14.74 -32.66
C TRP A 84 -2.42 -15.86 -31.61
N ASP A 85 -3.33 -15.86 -30.63
CA ASP A 85 -3.44 -16.97 -29.70
C ASP A 85 -4.01 -18.22 -30.39
N ASP A 86 -3.78 -19.39 -29.78
CA ASP A 86 -4.27 -20.70 -30.23
C ASP A 86 -3.80 -21.14 -31.63
N ILE A 87 -2.64 -20.67 -32.10
CA ILE A 87 -2.05 -21.16 -33.35
C ILE A 87 -1.49 -22.57 -33.15
N ASP A 88 -2.16 -23.54 -33.73
CA ASP A 88 -1.72 -24.94 -33.75
C ASP A 88 -1.14 -25.32 -35.12
N LEU A 89 0.16 -25.09 -35.28
CA LEU A 89 0.88 -25.48 -36.50
C LEU A 89 1.10 -26.99 -36.62
N ASP A 90 1.00 -27.73 -35.52
CA ASP A 90 1.26 -29.17 -35.48
C ASP A 90 0.05 -29.95 -36.02
N GLU A 91 -1.17 -29.54 -35.66
CA GLU A 91 -2.41 -30.18 -36.13
C GLU A 91 -3.00 -29.52 -37.38
N ARG A 92 -2.80 -28.21 -37.60
CA ARG A 92 -3.55 -27.42 -38.60
C ARG A 92 -2.70 -26.54 -39.53
N TYR A 93 -1.47 -26.97 -39.83
CA TYR A 93 -0.49 -26.21 -40.63
C TYR A 93 -1.05 -25.44 -41.84
N VAL A 94 -1.72 -26.12 -42.78
CA VAL A 94 -2.17 -25.49 -44.04
C VAL A 94 -3.25 -24.43 -43.80
N THR A 95 -4.18 -24.69 -42.88
CA THR A 95 -5.26 -23.75 -42.54
C THR A 95 -4.70 -22.54 -41.81
N GLU A 96 -3.81 -22.75 -40.83
CA GLU A 96 -3.18 -21.66 -40.09
C GLU A 96 -2.32 -20.77 -41.01
N CYS A 97 -1.53 -21.35 -41.90
CA CYS A 97 -0.77 -20.59 -42.90
C CYS A 97 -1.67 -19.77 -43.84
N ALA A 98 -2.84 -20.29 -44.22
CA ALA A 98 -3.80 -19.56 -45.04
C ALA A 98 -4.46 -18.39 -44.30
N LEU A 99 -4.60 -18.49 -42.96
CA LEU A 99 -5.19 -17.45 -42.12
C LEU A 99 -4.19 -16.37 -41.66
N MET A 100 -2.87 -16.62 -41.70
CA MET A 100 -1.85 -15.65 -41.29
C MET A 100 -2.00 -14.26 -41.95
N PRO A 101 -2.21 -14.12 -43.27
CA PRO A 101 -2.39 -12.80 -43.88
C PRO A 101 -3.64 -12.08 -43.38
N LEU A 102 -4.71 -12.83 -43.09
CA LEU A 102 -5.95 -12.29 -42.57
C LEU A 102 -5.77 -11.80 -41.12
N ARG A 103 -5.13 -12.59 -40.26
CA ARG A 103 -4.79 -12.18 -38.89
C ARG A 103 -3.94 -10.92 -38.89
N ALA A 104 -2.87 -10.91 -39.70
CA ALA A 104 -2.00 -9.73 -39.85
C ALA A 104 -2.75 -8.48 -40.33
N ALA A 105 -3.76 -8.64 -41.21
CA ALA A 105 -4.59 -7.54 -41.65
C ALA A 105 -5.58 -7.05 -40.56
N ILE A 106 -6.07 -7.96 -39.70
CA ILE A 106 -7.04 -7.66 -38.64
C ILE A 106 -6.37 -7.08 -37.39
N THR A 107 -5.14 -7.49 -37.04
CA THR A 107 -4.39 -6.99 -35.87
C THR A 107 -4.40 -5.46 -35.72
N PRO A 108 -4.05 -4.64 -36.73
CA PRO A 108 -4.10 -3.18 -36.58
C PRO A 108 -5.53 -2.63 -36.39
N ILE A 109 -6.55 -3.34 -36.89
CA ILE A 109 -7.96 -2.97 -36.71
C ILE A 109 -8.39 -3.22 -35.27
N VAL A 110 -8.03 -4.38 -34.71
CA VAL A 110 -8.31 -4.73 -33.30
C VAL A 110 -7.57 -3.78 -32.37
N PHE A 111 -6.28 -3.52 -32.62
CA PHE A 111 -5.50 -2.53 -31.88
C PHE A 111 -6.18 -1.16 -31.90
N ALA A 112 -6.50 -0.62 -33.08
CA ALA A 112 -7.10 0.71 -33.20
C ALA A 112 -8.48 0.78 -32.52
N GLY A 113 -9.26 -0.31 -32.60
CA GLY A 113 -10.56 -0.44 -31.93
C GLY A 113 -10.42 -0.44 -30.41
N SER A 114 -9.57 -1.31 -29.86
CA SER A 114 -9.32 -1.39 -28.41
C SER A 114 -8.71 -0.09 -27.88
N PHE A 115 -7.67 0.42 -28.55
CA PHE A 115 -7.03 1.68 -28.19
C PHE A 115 -8.02 2.84 -28.13
N ALA A 116 -8.88 3.00 -29.14
CA ALA A 116 -9.89 4.05 -29.15
C ALA A 116 -10.95 3.83 -28.06
N ALA A 117 -11.39 2.59 -27.86
CA ALA A 117 -12.38 2.25 -26.85
C ALA A 117 -11.85 2.53 -25.44
N ARG A 118 -10.65 2.04 -25.08
CA ARG A 118 -10.00 2.28 -23.79
C ARG A 118 -9.57 3.74 -23.61
N SER A 119 -9.24 4.46 -24.69
CA SER A 119 -8.94 5.90 -24.60
C SER A 119 -10.17 6.75 -24.26
N ILE A 120 -11.38 6.31 -24.66
CA ILE A 120 -12.64 7.06 -24.43
C ILE A 120 -13.38 6.55 -23.19
N PHE A 121 -13.44 5.24 -23.01
CA PHE A 121 -14.21 4.56 -21.97
C PHE A 121 -13.29 3.95 -20.91
N ASP A 122 -13.77 3.93 -19.67
CA ASP A 122 -13.07 3.28 -18.56
C ASP A 122 -13.37 1.78 -18.60
N ILE A 123 -12.65 1.08 -19.47
CA ILE A 123 -12.76 -0.36 -19.63
C ILE A 123 -11.69 -0.97 -18.73
N PRO A 124 -12.07 -1.61 -17.61
CA PRO A 124 -11.09 -2.28 -16.76
C PRO A 124 -10.40 -3.39 -17.54
N GLU A 125 -9.14 -3.70 -17.17
CA GLU A 125 -8.50 -4.94 -17.63
C GLU A 125 -9.44 -6.13 -17.40
N ASN A 126 -9.38 -7.11 -18.30
CA ASN A 126 -10.21 -8.29 -18.22
C ASN A 126 -10.03 -8.91 -16.82
N ALA A 127 -11.11 -9.02 -16.04
CA ALA A 127 -11.00 -9.36 -14.62
C ALA A 127 -10.37 -10.75 -14.37
N GLU A 128 -10.32 -11.59 -15.39
CA GLU A 128 -9.61 -12.88 -15.38
C GLU A 128 -8.10 -12.71 -15.55
N ASP A 129 -7.67 -11.78 -16.41
CA ASP A 129 -6.26 -11.45 -16.61
C ASP A 129 -5.67 -10.71 -15.43
N GLU A 130 -6.42 -9.78 -14.84
CA GLU A 130 -6.01 -9.11 -13.59
C GLU A 130 -5.85 -10.12 -12.45
N LYS A 131 -6.77 -11.09 -12.33
CA LYS A 131 -6.65 -12.21 -11.39
C LYS A 131 -5.44 -13.09 -11.67
N ARG A 132 -5.16 -13.40 -12.94
CA ARG A 132 -4.01 -14.22 -13.34
C ARG A 132 -2.68 -13.50 -13.06
N LYS A 133 -2.57 -12.21 -13.44
CA LYS A 133 -1.40 -11.36 -13.18
C LYS A 133 -1.17 -11.19 -11.68
N SER A 134 -2.22 -10.91 -10.90
CA SER A 134 -2.13 -10.81 -9.44
C SER A 134 -1.75 -12.14 -8.78
N GLN A 135 -2.32 -13.27 -9.21
CA GLN A 135 -1.91 -14.59 -8.72
C GLN A 135 -0.43 -14.89 -9.01
N ALA A 136 0.02 -14.70 -10.25
CA ALA A 136 1.42 -14.91 -10.61
C ALA A 136 2.38 -13.99 -9.82
N ARG A 137 1.98 -12.73 -9.57
CA ARG A 137 2.73 -11.81 -8.72
C ARG A 137 2.82 -12.32 -7.28
N LEU A 138 1.70 -12.78 -6.71
CA LEU A 138 1.63 -13.30 -5.34
C LEU A 138 2.49 -14.56 -5.17
N GLU A 139 2.45 -15.48 -6.14
CA GLU A 139 3.34 -16.65 -6.17
C GLU A 139 4.82 -16.23 -6.22
N GLY A 140 5.15 -15.20 -6.99
CA GLY A 140 6.50 -14.63 -7.02
C GLY A 140 6.93 -14.01 -5.70
N VAL A 141 6.03 -13.31 -5.00
CA VAL A 141 6.29 -12.77 -3.65
C VAL A 141 6.50 -13.91 -2.65
N GLU A 142 5.67 -14.95 -2.70
CA GLU A 142 5.79 -16.11 -1.82
C GLU A 142 7.13 -16.83 -2.01
N ALA A 143 7.55 -17.04 -3.26
CA ALA A 143 8.84 -17.64 -3.59
C ALA A 143 10.02 -16.82 -3.03
N LEU A 144 9.97 -15.49 -3.12
CA LEU A 144 11.01 -14.61 -2.55
C LEU A 144 11.05 -14.67 -1.02
N LEU A 145 9.89 -14.78 -0.36
CA LEU A 145 9.81 -14.95 1.09
C LEU A 145 10.36 -16.30 1.54
N ASP A 146 10.10 -17.38 0.79
CA ASP A 146 10.68 -18.70 1.04
C ASP A 146 12.20 -18.70 0.85
N GLU A 147 12.68 -18.04 -0.21
CA GLU A 147 14.11 -17.86 -0.46
C GLU A 147 14.78 -17.07 0.66
N ALA A 148 14.17 -15.97 1.11
CA ALA A 148 14.68 -15.17 2.23
C ALA A 148 14.76 -15.99 3.52
N ALA A 149 13.75 -16.81 3.81
CA ALA A 149 13.76 -17.71 4.97
C ALA A 149 14.87 -18.77 4.88
N ALA A 150 15.09 -19.34 3.70
CA ALA A 150 16.15 -20.32 3.46
C ALA A 150 17.56 -19.71 3.57
N LEU A 151 17.76 -18.50 3.06
CA LEU A 151 19.01 -17.73 3.20
C LEU A 151 19.27 -17.36 4.66
N PHE A 152 18.24 -16.92 5.39
CA PHE A 152 18.32 -16.66 6.83
C PHE A 152 18.74 -17.91 7.61
N GLY A 153 18.14 -19.07 7.32
CA GLY A 153 18.50 -20.35 7.95
C GLY A 153 19.95 -20.78 7.70
N ARG A 154 20.57 -20.32 6.59
CA ARG A 154 21.99 -20.54 6.27
C ARG A 154 22.92 -19.50 6.90
N GLY A 155 22.38 -18.45 7.53
CA GLY A 155 23.16 -17.34 8.07
C GLY A 155 23.60 -16.30 7.04
N GLU A 156 23.08 -16.36 5.81
CA GLU A 156 23.38 -15.42 4.73
C GLU A 156 22.50 -14.17 4.82
N LEU A 157 22.73 -13.35 5.87
CA LEU A 157 21.82 -12.27 6.26
C LEU A 157 21.71 -11.13 5.23
N ASP A 158 22.74 -10.88 4.43
CA ASP A 158 22.71 -9.84 3.38
C ASP A 158 21.85 -10.28 2.19
N ALA A 159 22.04 -11.50 1.71
CA ALA A 159 21.22 -12.07 0.64
C ALA A 159 19.75 -12.24 1.07
N ALA A 160 19.52 -12.65 2.32
CA ALA A 160 18.16 -12.73 2.87
C ALA A 160 17.47 -11.35 2.91
N ALA A 161 18.21 -10.30 3.25
CA ALA A 161 17.68 -8.93 3.25
C ALA A 161 17.38 -8.42 1.83
N GLU A 162 18.22 -8.76 0.85
CA GLU A 162 18.01 -8.41 -0.56
C GLU A 162 16.74 -9.09 -1.12
N SER A 163 16.56 -10.39 -0.87
CA SER A 163 15.34 -11.10 -1.27
C SER A 163 14.08 -10.49 -0.63
N LEU A 164 14.13 -10.10 0.65
CA LEU A 164 13.02 -9.40 1.31
C LEU A 164 12.75 -8.01 0.75
N ALA A 165 13.79 -7.30 0.32
CA ALA A 165 13.64 -6.00 -0.33
C ALA A 165 12.97 -6.17 -1.70
N GLU A 166 13.32 -7.23 -2.44
CA GLU A 166 12.65 -7.55 -3.70
C GLU A 166 11.20 -7.98 -3.50
N ALA A 167 10.92 -8.84 -2.52
CA ALA A 167 9.56 -9.20 -2.14
C ALA A 167 8.75 -7.92 -1.83
N ARG A 168 9.32 -7.00 -1.06
CA ARG A 168 8.70 -5.72 -0.73
C ARG A 168 8.40 -4.87 -1.97
N ARG A 169 9.30 -4.82 -2.96
CA ARG A 169 9.07 -4.06 -4.20
C ARG A 169 7.89 -4.58 -5.01
N LYS A 170 7.63 -5.89 -4.93
CA LYS A 170 6.53 -6.58 -5.64
C LYS A 170 5.23 -6.67 -4.85
N MET A 171 5.27 -6.37 -3.55
CA MET A 171 4.06 -6.35 -2.74
C MET A 171 3.27 -5.06 -2.97
N GLU A 172 1.96 -5.22 -3.12
CA GLU A 172 1.01 -4.14 -3.35
C GLU A 172 0.05 -3.98 -2.18
N TRP A 173 -0.63 -2.84 -2.12
CA TRP A 173 -1.63 -2.58 -1.11
C TRP A 173 -2.89 -3.44 -1.39
N GLY A 174 -3.29 -4.28 -0.43
CA GLY A 174 -4.39 -5.23 -0.62
C GLY A 174 -3.95 -6.69 -0.75
N ASP A 175 -2.65 -6.95 -0.78
CA ASP A 175 -2.10 -8.31 -0.78
C ASP A 175 -2.56 -9.14 0.43
N PRO A 176 -2.57 -10.49 0.30
CA PRO A 176 -2.90 -11.39 1.40
C PRO A 176 -2.13 -11.04 2.66
N ALA A 177 -2.88 -10.79 3.73
CA ALA A 177 -2.31 -10.33 5.00
C ALA A 177 -1.27 -11.29 5.60
N GLU A 178 -1.34 -12.56 5.24
CA GLU A 178 -0.36 -13.59 5.60
C GLU A 178 1.04 -13.30 5.02
N LEU A 179 1.13 -12.86 3.76
CA LEU A 179 2.42 -12.52 3.14
C LEU A 179 3.06 -11.29 3.81
N ALA A 180 2.24 -10.29 4.15
CA ALA A 180 2.70 -9.11 4.88
C ALA A 180 3.21 -9.47 6.28
N ALA A 181 2.52 -10.37 6.98
CA ALA A 181 2.97 -10.86 8.28
C ALA A 181 4.28 -11.65 8.19
N ARG A 182 4.42 -12.52 7.18
CA ARG A 182 5.66 -13.28 6.91
C ARG A 182 6.84 -12.36 6.60
N HIS A 183 6.64 -11.38 5.71
CA HIS A 183 7.64 -10.36 5.38
C HIS A 183 8.12 -9.62 6.64
N HIS A 184 7.17 -9.16 7.45
CA HIS A 184 7.47 -8.43 8.68
C HIS A 184 8.24 -9.27 9.69
N ALA A 185 7.82 -10.52 9.92
CA ALA A 185 8.48 -11.43 10.85
C ALA A 185 9.93 -11.73 10.43
N LEU A 186 10.18 -11.99 9.14
CA LEU A 186 11.52 -12.21 8.62
C LEU A 186 12.40 -10.96 8.71
N THR A 187 11.84 -9.78 8.43
CA THR A 187 12.56 -8.50 8.56
C THR A 187 13.02 -8.28 10.00
N LEU A 188 12.16 -8.54 11.00
CA LEU A 188 12.53 -8.45 12.41
C LEU A 188 13.60 -9.47 12.82
N LYS A 189 13.49 -10.72 12.33
CA LYS A 189 14.48 -11.79 12.59
C LYS A 189 15.87 -11.40 12.04
N ILE A 190 15.94 -10.87 10.82
CA ILE A 190 17.20 -10.43 10.20
C ILE A 190 17.77 -9.19 10.89
N ALA A 191 16.95 -8.17 11.16
CA ALA A 191 17.39 -6.95 11.86
C ALA A 191 17.97 -7.27 13.25
N ARG A 192 17.30 -8.16 14.00
CA ARG A 192 17.79 -8.63 15.30
C ARG A 192 19.15 -9.31 15.20
N GLN A 193 19.36 -10.13 14.18
CA GLN A 193 20.62 -10.87 14.02
C GLN A 193 21.76 -10.00 13.48
N LYS A 194 21.45 -9.00 12.64
CA LYS A 194 22.42 -7.99 12.17
C LYS A 194 22.75 -6.93 13.23
N GLY A 195 21.87 -6.73 14.21
CA GLY A 195 21.94 -5.58 15.12
C GLY A 195 21.63 -4.24 14.45
N ASP A 196 21.09 -4.28 13.23
CA ASP A 196 20.78 -3.10 12.42
C ASP A 196 19.27 -2.85 12.45
N TRP A 197 18.85 -2.00 13.38
CA TRP A 197 17.45 -1.60 13.56
C TRP A 197 17.10 -0.33 12.79
N GLU A 198 18.10 0.40 12.28
CA GLU A 198 17.89 1.67 11.57
C GLU A 198 17.41 1.43 10.12
N SER A 199 17.67 0.26 9.54
CA SER A 199 17.18 -0.11 8.21
C SER A 199 15.71 -0.61 8.17
N LEU A 200 15.03 -0.70 9.33
CA LEU A 200 13.62 -1.11 9.44
C LEU A 200 12.66 0.04 9.05
N ASN A 201 12.47 0.22 7.74
CA ASN A 201 11.35 1.03 7.24
C ASN A 201 10.05 0.21 7.33
N PHE A 202 9.30 0.38 8.42
CA PHE A 202 7.99 -0.26 8.65
C PHE A 202 6.97 0.14 7.57
N TRP A 203 6.08 -0.79 7.22
CA TRP A 203 4.90 -0.51 6.40
C TRP A 203 3.97 0.43 7.19
N PRO A 204 3.52 1.58 6.65
CA PRO A 204 2.47 2.35 7.29
C PRO A 204 1.15 1.56 7.22
N THR A 205 0.76 0.93 8.32
CA THR A 205 -0.60 0.39 8.49
C THR A 205 -1.55 1.58 8.73
N ASN A 206 -2.17 2.10 7.68
CA ASN A 206 -3.16 3.17 7.82
C ASN A 206 -4.48 2.59 8.39
N SER A 207 -4.90 3.07 9.54
CA SER A 207 -5.68 2.34 10.54
C SER A 207 -7.20 2.47 10.45
N GLU A 208 -7.82 2.68 9.28
CA GLU A 208 -9.27 2.97 9.23
C GLU A 208 -10.10 1.96 8.44
N LYS A 209 -9.58 1.34 7.38
CA LYS A 209 -10.35 0.37 6.56
C LYS A 209 -10.15 -1.11 6.93
N GLN A 210 -9.11 -1.45 7.69
CA GLN A 210 -8.74 -2.85 7.96
C GLN A 210 -9.17 -3.42 9.33
N SER A 211 -9.79 -2.64 10.22
CA SER A 211 -10.22 -3.15 11.55
C SER A 211 -11.21 -4.32 11.47
N LYS A 212 -11.83 -4.56 10.31
CA LYS A 212 -12.80 -5.65 10.10
C LYS A 212 -12.23 -6.91 9.42
N SER A 213 -11.04 -6.87 8.83
CA SER A 213 -10.46 -7.98 8.06
C SER A 213 -9.12 -8.52 8.60
N ALA A 214 -8.45 -7.78 9.50
CA ALA A 214 -7.13 -8.12 10.05
C ALA A 214 -7.10 -9.26 11.09
N ALA A 215 -8.16 -10.07 11.23
CA ALA A 215 -8.22 -11.14 12.23
C ALA A 215 -7.30 -12.34 11.91
N ALA A 216 -6.89 -12.54 10.66
CA ALA A 216 -6.05 -13.65 10.22
C ALA A 216 -4.52 -13.44 10.40
N PRO A 217 -3.91 -12.30 10.00
CA PRO A 217 -2.45 -12.07 10.14
C PRO A 217 -2.02 -11.99 11.61
N VAL A 218 -2.86 -11.39 12.45
CA VAL A 218 -2.68 -11.35 13.91
C VAL A 218 -2.66 -12.78 14.45
N ARG A 219 -3.61 -13.65 14.08
CA ARG A 219 -3.63 -15.07 14.52
C ARG A 219 -2.40 -15.90 14.12
N ALA A 220 -1.67 -15.55 13.06
CA ALA A 220 -0.45 -16.24 12.64
C ALA A 220 0.76 -15.80 13.48
N VAL A 221 0.93 -14.50 13.70
CA VAL A 221 1.94 -13.93 14.63
C VAL A 221 1.68 -14.40 16.07
N LEU A 222 0.40 -14.45 16.45
CA LEU A 222 -0.07 -14.98 17.73
C LEU A 222 0.17 -16.49 17.89
N ARG A 223 0.34 -17.24 16.80
CA ARG A 223 0.68 -18.68 16.84
C ARG A 223 2.16 -18.90 17.13
N GLU A 224 3.05 -18.04 16.61
CA GLU A 224 4.47 -18.02 16.99
C GLU A 224 4.66 -17.47 18.43
N MET A 225 3.85 -16.48 18.86
CA MET A 225 3.88 -16.00 20.26
C MET A 225 3.30 -17.01 21.28
N ARG A 226 2.50 -17.98 20.83
CA ARG A 226 1.91 -19.05 21.66
C ARG A 226 2.96 -19.99 22.26
N GLU A 227 4.19 -20.01 21.75
CA GLU A 227 5.29 -20.77 22.35
C GLU A 227 5.84 -20.09 23.63
N SER A 228 5.37 -18.87 23.94
CA SER A 228 5.60 -18.15 25.19
C SER A 228 4.27 -17.96 25.94
N ASP A 229 3.85 -18.99 26.67
CA ASP A 229 2.52 -19.14 27.31
C ASP A 229 2.06 -17.96 28.18
N SER A 230 2.94 -17.06 28.63
CA SER A 230 2.59 -15.99 29.56
C SER A 230 2.43 -14.61 28.93
N ALA A 231 3.17 -14.28 27.87
CA ALA A 231 3.09 -12.98 27.21
C ALA A 231 1.86 -12.88 26.29
N PHE A 232 1.48 -14.01 25.68
CA PHE A 232 0.36 -14.12 24.76
C PHE A 232 -1.01 -13.92 25.44
N GLU A 233 -1.26 -14.56 26.58
CA GLU A 233 -2.51 -14.38 27.33
C GLU A 233 -2.64 -12.97 27.93
N ARG A 234 -1.51 -12.35 28.32
CA ARG A 234 -1.47 -10.95 28.79
C ARG A 234 -1.77 -9.95 27.68
N TRP A 235 -1.20 -10.15 26.49
CA TRP A 235 -1.47 -9.31 25.32
C TRP A 235 -2.92 -9.46 24.83
N LYS A 236 -3.45 -10.68 24.81
CA LYS A 236 -4.83 -10.97 24.42
C LYS A 236 -5.84 -10.30 25.35
N ALA A 237 -5.56 -10.24 26.66
CA ALA A 237 -6.37 -9.49 27.62
C ALA A 237 -6.35 -7.97 27.34
N PHE A 238 -5.18 -7.41 26.97
CA PHE A 238 -5.05 -6.00 26.59
C PHE A 238 -5.77 -5.67 25.27
N ASP A 239 -5.62 -6.50 24.25
CA ASP A 239 -6.23 -6.28 22.92
C ASP A 239 -7.76 -6.40 22.98
N LEU A 240 -8.31 -7.42 23.66
CA LEU A 240 -9.75 -7.54 23.91
C LEU A 240 -10.31 -6.37 24.73
N ALA A 241 -9.60 -5.91 25.76
CA ALA A 241 -10.01 -4.72 26.54
C ALA A 241 -9.93 -3.42 25.71
N SER A 242 -9.04 -3.36 24.72
CA SER A 242 -8.84 -2.19 23.85
C SER A 242 -9.74 -2.14 22.61
N GLY A 243 -10.28 -3.29 22.18
CA GLY A 243 -11.23 -3.41 21.08
C GLY A 243 -12.67 -2.97 21.43
N ASP A 244 -13.09 -3.16 22.69
CA ASP A 244 -14.40 -2.73 23.20
C ASP A 244 -14.46 -1.24 23.60
N LEU A 245 -13.36 -0.48 23.42
CA LEU A 245 -13.26 0.96 23.74
C LEU A 245 -13.95 1.88 22.71
N HIS A 246 -14.79 1.34 21.83
CA HIS A 246 -15.78 2.13 21.10
C HIS A 246 -16.95 2.46 22.04
N TYR A 247 -16.92 3.66 22.64
CA TYR A 247 -17.85 4.21 23.67
C TYR A 247 -17.34 4.09 25.12
N ALA A 248 -16.40 4.95 25.50
CA ALA A 248 -16.32 5.38 26.89
C ALA A 248 -15.82 6.85 26.94
N ALA A 249 -16.77 7.78 26.92
CA ALA A 249 -16.52 9.21 27.10
C ALA A 249 -16.24 9.59 28.58
N ASP A 250 -15.98 8.60 29.44
CA ASP A 250 -16.00 8.74 30.90
C ASP A 250 -14.62 8.65 31.57
N GLY A 251 -13.53 8.65 30.81
CA GLY A 251 -12.19 8.72 31.39
C GLY A 251 -11.67 7.39 31.94
N THR A 252 -12.02 6.26 31.30
CA THR A 252 -11.53 4.90 31.59
C THR A 252 -10.17 4.56 30.96
N VAL A 253 -9.66 5.41 30.06
CA VAL A 253 -8.30 5.34 29.46
C VAL A 253 -7.13 5.23 30.49
N PRO A 254 -7.19 5.85 31.69
CA PRO A 254 -6.09 5.77 32.67
C PRO A 254 -5.87 4.37 33.23
N HIS A 255 -6.89 3.50 33.33
CA HIS A 255 -6.74 2.24 34.06
C HIS A 255 -6.01 1.16 33.24
N ILE A 256 -6.28 1.08 31.94
CA ILE A 256 -5.61 0.13 31.03
C ILE A 256 -4.17 0.57 30.73
N LEU A 257 -3.94 1.88 30.60
CA LEU A 257 -2.58 2.42 30.48
C LEU A 257 -1.80 2.21 31.79
N ALA A 258 -2.42 2.39 32.96
CA ALA A 258 -1.77 2.09 34.24
C ALA A 258 -1.41 0.60 34.37
N GLN A 259 -2.30 -0.32 33.99
CA GLN A 259 -1.98 -1.76 33.98
C GLN A 259 -0.87 -2.12 32.99
N ALA A 260 -0.84 -1.51 31.82
CA ALA A 260 0.24 -1.72 30.84
C ALA A 260 1.57 -1.08 31.27
N LEU A 261 1.54 -0.02 32.09
CA LEU A 261 2.72 0.61 32.68
C LEU A 261 3.24 -0.15 33.91
N ASP A 262 2.37 -0.92 34.58
CA ASP A 262 2.74 -1.84 35.66
C ASP A 262 3.19 -3.23 35.16
N ASP A 263 3.19 -3.47 33.84
CA ASP A 263 3.65 -4.74 33.25
C ASP A 263 5.17 -4.90 33.49
N PRO A 264 5.68 -6.04 33.97
CA PRO A 264 7.11 -6.23 34.23
C PRO A 264 7.99 -6.15 32.97
N ASP A 265 7.44 -6.33 31.77
CA ASP A 265 8.17 -6.26 30.51
C ASP A 265 8.31 -4.81 29.99
N ALA A 266 9.55 -4.35 29.85
CA ALA A 266 9.85 -2.99 29.40
C ALA A 266 9.37 -2.69 27.96
N GLY A 267 9.36 -3.69 27.08
CA GLY A 267 8.90 -3.53 25.70
C GLY A 267 7.39 -3.31 25.62
N VAL A 268 6.62 -4.02 26.47
CA VAL A 268 5.17 -3.84 26.59
C VAL A 268 4.84 -2.44 27.09
N ARG A 269 5.54 -1.97 28.14
CA ARG A 269 5.38 -0.60 28.67
C ARG A 269 5.65 0.47 27.61
N LEU A 270 6.74 0.34 26.85
CA LEU A 270 7.14 1.30 25.83
C LEU A 270 6.18 1.36 24.64
N LEU A 271 5.75 0.19 24.15
CA LEU A 271 4.82 0.10 23.03
C LEU A 271 3.43 0.65 23.39
N ALA A 272 2.97 0.38 24.61
CA ALA A 272 1.72 0.93 25.14
C ALA A 272 1.79 2.47 25.23
N LEU A 273 2.90 3.00 25.75
CA LEU A 273 3.13 4.44 25.84
C LEU A 273 3.20 5.11 24.47
N GLN A 274 3.91 4.51 23.52
CA GLN A 274 4.04 5.03 22.15
C GLN A 274 2.70 5.06 21.42
N LYS A 275 1.90 3.98 21.52
CA LYS A 275 0.55 3.95 20.94
C LYS A 275 -0.38 4.99 21.56
N TRP A 276 -0.27 5.21 22.87
CA TRP A 276 -1.05 6.23 23.56
C TRP A 276 -0.68 7.65 23.10
N LEU A 277 0.62 7.97 23.03
CA LEU A 277 1.12 9.27 22.57
C LEU A 277 0.75 9.58 21.12
N ASN A 278 0.91 8.58 20.23
CA ASN A 278 0.52 8.72 18.82
C ASN A 278 -0.99 8.98 18.65
N ARG A 279 -1.84 8.37 19.50
CA ARG A 279 -3.29 8.63 19.48
C ARG A 279 -3.66 10.04 19.94
N GLN A 280 -2.87 10.65 20.82
CA GLN A 280 -3.08 12.04 21.27
C GLN A 280 -2.51 13.08 20.28
N GLY A 281 -1.96 12.66 19.14
CA GLY A 281 -1.39 13.57 18.14
C GLY A 281 -0.06 14.20 18.57
N HIS A 282 0.57 13.70 19.63
CA HIS A 282 1.89 14.15 20.06
C HIS A 282 2.98 13.30 19.38
N SER A 283 3.87 13.95 18.63
CA SER A 283 5.11 13.31 18.16
C SER A 283 6.17 13.38 19.25
N VAL A 284 6.69 12.23 19.69
CA VAL A 284 7.84 12.19 20.61
C VAL A 284 9.09 12.54 19.82
N ALA A 285 9.88 13.51 20.30
CA ALA A 285 11.12 13.87 19.63
C ALA A 285 12.09 12.66 19.66
N PRO A 286 12.86 12.38 18.59
CA PRO A 286 13.75 11.21 18.52
C PRO A 286 14.74 11.11 19.68
N GLN A 287 15.17 12.25 20.22
CA GLN A 287 16.09 12.32 21.36
C GLN A 287 15.42 11.89 22.68
N GLU A 288 14.12 12.13 22.83
CA GLU A 288 13.34 11.73 24.00
C GLU A 288 13.00 10.25 23.95
N ALA A 289 12.70 9.73 22.75
CA ALA A 289 12.55 8.30 22.52
C ALA A 289 13.85 7.52 22.83
N GLU A 290 15.00 8.06 22.42
CA GLU A 290 16.32 7.49 22.69
C GLU A 290 16.71 7.56 24.18
N ALA A 291 16.36 8.65 24.87
CA ALA A 291 16.59 8.78 26.31
C ALA A 291 15.73 7.77 27.10
N VAL A 292 14.48 7.58 26.68
CA VAL A 292 13.58 6.57 27.25
C VAL A 292 14.08 5.15 26.95
N ARG A 293 14.66 4.91 25.75
CA ARG A 293 15.29 3.63 25.38
C ARG A 293 16.51 3.31 26.25
N ARG A 294 17.45 4.24 26.39
CA ARG A 294 18.63 4.05 27.26
C ARG A 294 18.25 3.89 28.73
N ALA A 295 17.20 4.57 29.17
CA ALA A 295 16.67 4.40 30.52
C ALA A 295 16.05 3.01 30.71
N ALA A 296 15.33 2.47 29.72
CA ALA A 296 14.75 1.13 29.79
C ALA A 296 15.80 0.00 29.85
N GLU A 297 17.03 0.26 29.41
CA GLU A 297 18.15 -0.69 29.43
C GLU A 297 18.89 -0.74 30.79
N SER A 298 18.60 0.15 31.75
CA SER A 298 19.37 0.27 33.02
C SER A 298 18.51 0.20 34.30
N ASP A 299 18.17 -1.01 34.78
CA ASP A 299 17.66 -1.43 36.12
C ASP A 299 16.61 -0.57 36.92
N GLU A 300 15.70 -1.25 37.63
CA GLU A 300 14.25 -0.96 37.68
C GLU A 300 13.69 0.17 38.60
N SER A 301 14.45 0.87 39.46
CA SER A 301 13.81 1.79 40.44
C SER A 301 13.85 3.29 40.10
N GLU A 302 14.88 3.76 39.40
CA GLU A 302 15.01 5.17 39.00
C GLU A 302 14.24 5.47 37.71
N ILE A 303 14.03 4.45 36.86
CA ILE A 303 13.33 4.55 35.58
C ILE A 303 11.86 4.93 35.76
N ASN A 304 11.15 4.24 36.66
CA ASN A 304 9.75 4.54 36.95
C ASN A 304 9.58 5.98 37.50
N ARG A 305 10.58 6.48 38.22
CA ARG A 305 10.61 7.85 38.74
C ARG A 305 10.90 8.87 37.62
N ALA A 306 11.77 8.55 36.68
CA ALA A 306 12.09 9.40 35.52
C ALA A 306 10.92 9.47 34.52
N ILE A 307 10.29 8.34 34.20
CA ILE A 307 9.10 8.26 33.34
C ILE A 307 7.93 9.04 33.98
N ALA A 308 7.67 8.85 35.28
CA ALA A 308 6.64 9.59 35.99
C ALA A 308 6.90 11.11 36.04
N GLN A 309 8.16 11.53 36.21
CA GLN A 309 8.53 12.96 36.18
C GLN A 309 8.35 13.59 34.80
N GLN A 310 8.61 12.84 33.73
CA GLN A 310 8.48 13.36 32.39
C GLN A 310 7.01 13.40 31.92
N LEU A 311 6.20 12.44 32.35
CA LEU A 311 4.74 12.50 32.23
C LEU A 311 4.15 13.68 32.99
N LEU A 312 4.63 13.97 34.21
CA LEU A 312 4.24 15.14 34.98
C LEU A 312 4.60 16.46 34.28
N LYS A 313 5.73 16.54 33.58
CA LYS A 313 6.09 17.74 32.79
C LYS A 313 5.18 17.92 31.57
N LEU A 314 4.82 16.83 30.89
CA LEU A 314 3.92 16.86 29.72
C LEU A 314 2.48 17.18 30.11
N LEU A 315 2.03 16.79 31.31
CA LEU A 315 0.68 17.06 31.82
C LEU A 315 0.49 18.45 32.46
N VAL A 316 1.59 19.12 32.84
CA VAL A 316 1.55 20.41 33.57
C VAL A 316 1.91 21.61 32.68
N GLN A 317 2.31 21.40 31.42
CA GLN A 317 2.40 22.52 30.47
C GLN A 317 1.02 22.79 29.83
N PRO A 318 0.50 24.04 29.94
CA PRO A 318 -0.79 24.42 29.37
C PRO A 318 -0.78 24.44 27.83
#